data_AF-A0A525VYV6-F1
#
_entry.id   AF-A0A525VYV6-F1
#
_cell.length_a   1.000
_cell.length_b   1.000
_cell.length_c   1.000
_cell.angle_alpha   90.00
_cell.angle_beta   90.00
_cell.angle_gamma   90.00
#
_symmetry.space_group_name_H-M   'P 1'
#
loop_
_entity.id
_entity.type
_entity.pdbx_description
1 polymer ?
#
loop_
_entity_poly.entity_id
_entity_poly.type
_entity_poly.pdbx_seq_one_letter_code
_entity_poly.pdbx_strand_id
1 'polypeptide(L)'
;MLENATPRTRVFEAPGLFEQTIAEGSENSTVNPMRVYIAPGERVHIRVSAERLNRERGTDASGAQTSHLFCLLHKGEMAFRNQIQVVP
;
A
#
# COMPACT_ATOMS: atom_id res chain seq x y z
N MET A 1 -0.78 7.74 2.73
CA MET A 1 -1.93 8.29 2.00
C MET A 1 -1.64 8.19 0.51
N LEU A 2 -2.60 7.75 -0.30
CA LEU A 2 -2.49 7.74 -1.76
C LEU A 2 -3.49 8.73 -2.35
N GLU A 3 -3.06 9.48 -3.36
CA GLU A 3 -3.88 10.47 -4.07
C GLU A 3 -3.76 10.24 -5.58
N ASN A 4 -4.89 10.33 -6.29
CA ASN A 4 -4.92 10.21 -7.74
C ASN A 4 -5.35 11.53 -8.39
N ALA A 5 -4.38 12.37 -8.73
CA ALA A 5 -4.60 13.60 -9.47
C ALA A 5 -4.86 13.39 -10.98
N THR A 6 -4.90 12.13 -11.46
CA THR A 6 -5.06 11.82 -12.89
C THR A 6 -6.53 11.57 -13.24
N PRO A 7 -6.96 11.80 -14.50
CA PRO A 7 -8.36 11.64 -14.90
C PRO A 7 -8.78 10.17 -15.08
N ARG A 8 -7.97 9.19 -14.66
CA ARG A 8 -8.25 7.76 -14.81
C ARG A 8 -8.08 7.04 -13.49
N THR A 9 -8.93 6.05 -13.22
CA THR A 9 -8.75 5.15 -12.08
C THR A 9 -7.38 4.49 -12.15
N ARG A 10 -6.67 4.45 -11.03
CA ARG A 10 -5.38 3.77 -10.89
C ARG A 10 -5.53 2.57 -9.98
N VAL A 11 -4.76 1.53 -10.29
CA VAL A 11 -4.65 0.33 -9.47
C VAL A 11 -3.21 0.20 -9.04
N PHE A 12 -2.99 0.12 -7.74
CA PHE A 12 -1.67 0.01 -7.14
C PHE A 12 -1.53 -1.28 -6.35
N GLU A 13 -0.36 -1.89 -6.44
CA GLU A 13 0.04 -3.01 -5.58
C GLU A 13 1.36 -2.71 -4.90
N ALA A 14 1.48 -3.16 -3.66
CA ALA A 14 2.73 -3.16 -2.92
C ALA A 14 3.06 -4.58 -2.47
N PRO A 15 3.81 -5.35 -3.28
CA PRO A 15 4.26 -6.68 -2.90
C PRO A 15 4.98 -6.67 -1.55
N GLY A 16 4.59 -7.57 -0.64
CA GLY A 16 5.14 -7.65 0.72
C GLY A 16 4.42 -6.76 1.75
N LEU A 17 3.51 -5.88 1.33
CA LEU A 17 2.60 -5.18 2.23
C LEU A 17 1.22 -5.82 2.25
N PHE A 18 0.59 -5.77 3.42
CA PHE A 18 -0.75 -6.28 3.64
C PHE A 18 -1.62 -5.17 4.21
N GLU A 19 -2.81 -5.00 3.64
CA GLU A 19 -3.83 -4.12 4.17
C GLU A 19 -4.61 -4.84 5.27
N GLN A 20 -4.91 -4.11 6.34
CA GLN A 20 -5.79 -4.55 7.40
C GLN A 20 -7.17 -3.90 7.22
N THR A 21 -8.17 -4.71 6.93
CA THR A 21 -9.56 -4.27 6.78
C THR A 21 -10.37 -4.76 7.97
N ILE A 22 -11.08 -3.85 8.63
CA ILE A 22 -12.05 -4.16 9.67
C ILE A 22 -13.42 -4.01 9.04
N ALA A 23 -14.14 -5.11 8.86
CA ALA A 23 -15.52 -5.04 8.38
C ALA A 23 -16.39 -4.39 9.46
N GLU A 24 -17.29 -3.48 9.06
CA GLU A 24 -18.21 -2.85 10.01
C GLU A 24 -19.02 -3.92 10.77
N GLY A 25 -18.99 -3.84 12.10
CA GLY A 25 -19.66 -4.80 12.98
C GLY A 25 -18.89 -6.10 13.24
N SER A 26 -17.65 -6.23 12.76
CA SER A 26 -16.79 -7.37 13.08
C SER A 26 -15.59 -6.96 13.94
N GLU A 27 -15.33 -7.70 15.01
CA GLU A 27 -14.08 -7.58 15.79
C GLU A 27 -12.89 -8.22 15.06
N ASN A 28 -13.15 -8.99 14.00
CA ASN A 28 -12.11 -9.68 13.25
C ASN A 28 -11.56 -8.77 12.16
N SER A 29 -10.28 -8.44 12.26
CA SER A 29 -9.56 -7.82 11.14
C SER A 29 -9.16 -8.87 10.12
N THR A 30 -9.43 -8.59 8.85
CA THR A 30 -8.91 -9.38 7.73
C THR A 30 -7.63 -8.74 7.21
N VAL A 31 -6.66 -9.59 6.86
CA VAL A 31 -5.35 -9.15 6.35
C VAL A 31 -5.21 -9.66 4.92
N ASN A 32 -5.20 -8.74 3.96
CA ASN A 32 -5.17 -9.05 2.53
C ASN A 32 -3.91 -8.47 1.89
N PRO A 33 -3.35 -9.09 0.83
CA PRO A 33 -2.29 -8.47 0.04
C PRO A 33 -2.71 -7.07 -0.41
N MET A 34 -1.82 -6.09 -0.27
CA MET A 34 -2.16 -4.70 -0.54
C MET A 34 -2.42 -4.47 -2.03
N ARG A 35 -3.69 -4.21 -2.37
CA ARG A 35 -4.15 -3.80 -3.70
C ARG A 35 -5.17 -2.68 -3.57
N VAL A 36 -4.85 -1.51 -4.11
CA VAL A 36 -5.63 -0.28 -3.92
C VAL A 36 -6.15 0.21 -5.26
N TYR A 37 -7.45 0.43 -5.32
CA TYR A 37 -8.10 1.14 -6.42
C TYR A 37 -8.34 2.58 -5.98
N ILE A 38 -7.99 3.54 -6.83
CA ILE A 38 -8.18 4.96 -6.54
C ILE A 38 -8.74 5.68 -7.76
N ALA A 39 -9.96 6.17 -7.65
CA ALA A 39 -10.67 6.90 -8.69
C ALA A 39 -10.06 8.29 -8.93
N PRO A 40 -10.37 8.97 -10.05
CA PRO A 40 -9.92 10.34 -10.30
C PRO A 40 -10.32 11.30 -9.18
N GLY A 41 -9.35 12.06 -8.65
CA GLY A 41 -9.56 13.04 -7.57
C GLY A 41 -9.74 12.42 -6.17
N GLU A 42 -9.71 11.09 -6.05
CA GLU A 42 -9.87 10.40 -4.77
C GLU A 42 -8.59 10.42 -3.94
N ARG A 43 -8.76 10.36 -2.62
CA ARG A 43 -7.70 10.16 -1.63
C ARG A 43 -8.05 8.98 -0.74
N VAL A 44 -7.13 8.03 -0.62
CA VAL A 44 -7.34 6.81 0.17
C VAL A 44 -6.32 6.73 1.31
N HIS A 45 -6.84 6.41 2.49
CA HIS A 45 -6.05 6.09 3.69
C HIS A 45 -6.08 4.58 3.90
N ILE A 46 -4.92 3.96 3.92
CA ILE A 46 -4.78 2.50 3.99
C ILE A 46 -4.11 2.19 5.33
N ARG A 47 -4.72 1.29 6.09
CA ARG A 47 -4.10 0.74 7.30
C ARG A 47 -3.26 -0.47 6.89
N VAL A 48 -1.96 -0.37 7.07
CA VAL A 48 -1.03 -1.47 6.77
C VAL A 48 -0.86 -2.32 8.02
N SER A 49 -0.99 -3.64 7.87
CA SER A 49 -0.79 -4.57 8.98
C SER A 49 0.70 -4.69 9.35
N ALA A 50 1.05 -4.23 10.55
CA ALA A 50 2.40 -4.36 11.12
C ALA A 50 2.81 -5.81 11.42
N GLU A 51 1.84 -6.72 11.60
CA GLU A 51 2.08 -8.12 12.00
C GLU A 51 2.74 -8.96 10.90
N ARG A 52 2.53 -8.59 9.63
CA ARG A 52 3.05 -9.31 8.46
C ARG A 52 4.01 -8.48 7.61
N LEU A 53 4.39 -7.29 8.05
CA LEU A 53 5.57 -6.62 7.52
C LEU A 53 6.76 -7.52 7.83
N ASN A 54 7.20 -8.28 6.82
CA ASN A 54 8.45 -9.02 6.89
C ASN A 54 9.54 -7.98 7.11
N ARG A 55 9.99 -7.85 8.37
CA ARG A 55 11.20 -7.12 8.74
C ARG A 55 12.38 -7.85 8.11
N GLU A 56 12.56 -7.69 6.81
CA GLU A 56 13.84 -8.03 6.20
C GLU A 56 14.92 -7.17 6.86
N ARG A 57 16.11 -7.76 7.01
CA ARG A 57 17.30 -7.13 7.61
C ARG A 57 17.78 -5.97 6.75
N GLY A 58 17.05 -4.87 6.81
CA GLY A 58 17.27 -3.62 6.09
C GLY A 58 16.40 -2.50 6.67
N THR A 59 15.81 -2.73 7.85
CA THR A 59 15.21 -1.69 8.68
C THR A 59 16.35 -0.77 9.09
N ASP A 60 16.24 0.51 8.72
CA ASP A 60 17.13 1.51 9.28
C ASP A 60 16.92 1.58 10.81
N ALA A 61 17.80 2.28 11.52
CA ALA A 61 17.70 2.42 12.98
C ALA A 61 16.38 3.07 13.44
N SER A 62 15.56 3.61 12.52
CA SER A 62 14.23 4.17 12.81
C SER A 62 13.10 3.14 12.75
N GLY A 63 13.36 1.92 12.30
CA GLY A 63 12.33 0.89 12.12
C GLY A 63 11.47 1.11 10.88
N ALA A 64 11.83 2.07 10.01
CA ALA A 64 11.11 2.33 8.77
C ALA A 64 11.42 1.25 7.72
N GLN A 65 10.39 0.83 6.99
CA GLN A 65 10.50 -0.10 5.87
C GLN A 65 10.13 0.60 4.57
N THR A 66 11.03 0.57 3.59
CA THR A 66 10.72 1.06 2.24
C THR A 66 10.10 -0.07 1.43
N SER A 67 8.91 0.16 0.90
CA SER A 67 8.24 -0.75 -0.03
C SER A 67 7.98 -0.05 -1.35
N HIS A 68 7.89 -0.83 -2.42
CA HIS A 68 7.60 -0.31 -3.75
C HIS A 68 6.13 -0.45 -4.08
N LEU A 69 5.55 0.63 -4.59
CA LEU A 69 4.19 0.69 -5.08
C LEU A 69 4.22 0.69 -6.61
N PHE A 70 3.53 -0.26 -7.22
CA PHE A 70 3.49 -0.46 -8.67
C PHE A 70 2.09 -0.19 -9.21
N CYS A 71 1.98 0.61 -10.27
CA CYS A 71 0.71 0.74 -10.98
C CYS A 71 0.50 -0.43 -11.95
N LEU A 72 -0.48 -1.28 -11.67
CA LEU A 72 -0.76 -2.47 -12.49
C LEU A 72 -1.22 -2.13 -13.91
N LEU A 73 -1.92 -1.00 -14.09
CA LEU A 73 -2.40 -0.57 -15.39
C LEU A 73 -1.27 -0.22 -16.37
N HIS A 74 -0.07 0.06 -15.86
CA HIS A 74 1.13 0.26 -16.66
C HIS A 74 2.12 -0.91 -16.53
N LYS A 75 1.63 -2.10 -16.18
CA LYS A 75 2.44 -3.33 -16.08
C LYS A 75 3.68 -3.19 -15.19
N GLY A 76 3.63 -2.33 -14.17
CA GLY A 76 4.77 -2.08 -13.30
C GLY A 76 5.93 -1.33 -13.97
N GLU A 77 5.68 -0.58 -15.04
CA GLU A 77 6.66 0.30 -15.67
C GLU A 77 7.38 1.17 -14.62
N MET A 78 8.71 1.24 -14.73
CA MET A 78 9.59 1.94 -13.78
C MET A 78 9.21 3.42 -13.60
N ALA A 79 8.71 4.08 -14.65
CA ALA A 79 8.24 5.46 -14.59
C ALA A 79 7.01 5.67 -13.68
N PHE A 80 6.27 4.59 -13.38
CA PHE A 80 5.10 4.60 -12.51
C PHE A 80 5.33 3.83 -11.20
N ARG A 81 6.60 3.54 -10.89
CA ARG A 81 7.01 2.95 -9.61
C ARG A 81 7.18 4.07 -8.59
N ASN A 82 6.42 3.99 -7.51
CA ASN A 82 6.59 4.88 -6.36
C ASN A 82 7.23 4.10 -5.20
N GLN A 83 7.88 4.82 -4.30
CA GLN A 83 8.35 4.26 -3.04
C GLN A 83 7.44 4.76 -1.93
N ILE A 84 7.09 3.88 -1.02
CA ILE A 84 6.38 4.21 0.20
C ILE A 84 7.28 3.84 1.38
N GLN A 85 7.43 4.77 2.30
CA GLN A 85 8.09 4.52 3.56
C GLN A 85 7.01 4.21 4.60
N VAL A 86 7.04 2.99 5.13
CA VAL A 86 6.21 2.58 6.25
C VAL A 86 7.00 2.87 7.51
N VAL A 87 6.51 3.80 8.31
CA VAL A 87 7.07 4.14 9.63
C VAL A 87 6.18 3.52 10.72
N PRO A 88 6.77 2.98 11.81
CA PRO A 88 6.04 2.36 12.91
C PRO A 88 5.17 3.36 13.71
#